data_AF-A0A9E1ZZ84-F1
#
_entry.id   AF-A0A9E1ZZ84-F1
#
_cell.length_a   1.000
_cell.length_b   1.000
_cell.length_c   1.000
_cell.angle_alpha   90.00
_cell.angle_beta   90.00
_cell.angle_gamma   90.00
#
_symmetry.space_group_name_H-M   'P 1'
#
loop_
_entity.id
_entity.type
_entity.pdbx_description
1 polymer ?
#
loop_
_entity_poly.entity_id
_entity_poly.type
_entity_poly.pdbx_seq_one_letter_code
_entity_poly.pdbx_strand_id
1 'polypeptide(L)'
;MNWVTKFFILSFATVFLDAAPDRAMAQSANGLRHDAAAANKMAAQAKKYGVVRLIVTTKEPPSLRSMTPDNQDSLVSLVAKSQSHALQTAGAGSVDLRSVVKFKYTAAMALSATPDQFSKIMADPAFTGVYEDHLLFPSLADSVPLVGGPAAWDSDGTGDGQVVAVLDTGVDSQHQFLKDKIIDEACFGSSLDYSLMQVRPACPDGKEMLVGPGTGKPCTGIS
;
A
#
# COMPACT_ATOMS: atom_id res chain seq x y z
N MET A 1 20.73 25.40 -47.79
CA MET A 1 19.33 25.54 -48.21
C MET A 1 18.43 24.93 -47.14
N ASN A 2 17.68 25.84 -46.49
CA ASN A 2 16.37 25.71 -45.84
C ASN A 2 16.24 24.58 -44.78
N TRP A 3 16.41 24.82 -43.47
CA TRP A 3 15.54 25.59 -42.53
C TRP A 3 14.04 25.45 -42.82
N VAL A 4 13.33 24.63 -42.04
CA VAL A 4 11.99 24.97 -41.51
C VAL A 4 11.78 24.29 -40.16
N THR A 5 11.92 25.08 -39.11
CA THR A 5 11.35 24.90 -37.77
C THR A 5 9.82 24.85 -37.88
N LYS A 6 9.15 23.86 -37.29
CA LYS A 6 7.70 23.95 -37.02
C LYS A 6 7.45 23.79 -35.53
N PHE A 7 7.33 24.94 -34.87
CA PHE A 7 6.61 25.11 -33.62
C PHE A 7 5.14 24.74 -33.85
N PHE A 8 4.56 23.94 -32.96
CA PHE A 8 3.12 23.86 -32.78
C PHE A 8 2.82 24.35 -31.37
N ILE A 9 2.25 25.54 -31.28
CA ILE A 9 1.65 26.07 -30.05
C ILE A 9 0.25 25.44 -29.99
N LEU A 10 0.04 24.50 -29.07
CA LEU A 10 -1.32 24.10 -28.69
C LEU A 10 -1.76 25.01 -27.54
N SER A 11 -2.70 25.90 -27.83
CA SER A 11 -3.38 26.71 -26.82
C SER A 11 -4.29 25.80 -26.01
N PHE A 12 -3.98 25.56 -24.74
CA PHE A 12 -4.90 24.94 -23.79
C PHE A 12 -5.87 26.02 -23.31
N ALA A 13 -7.12 25.95 -23.78
CA ALA A 13 -8.22 26.64 -23.12
C ALA A 13 -8.49 25.91 -21.80
N THR A 14 -8.12 26.51 -20.68
CA THR A 14 -8.52 26.09 -19.34
C THR A 14 -10.02 26.30 -19.19
N VAL A 15 -10.79 25.23 -19.38
CA VAL A 15 -12.14 25.16 -18.81
C VAL A 15 -11.97 24.77 -17.35
N PHE A 16 -12.07 25.77 -16.46
CA PHE A 16 -12.30 25.50 -15.04
C PHE A 16 -13.72 24.96 -14.90
N LEU A 17 -13.88 23.64 -14.95
CA LEU A 17 -15.01 23.00 -14.30
C LEU A 17 -14.67 22.99 -12.81
N ASP A 18 -15.25 23.92 -12.06
CA ASP A 18 -15.39 23.78 -10.60
C ASP A 18 -16.38 22.63 -10.33
N ALA A 19 -15.91 21.41 -10.56
CA ALA A 19 -16.42 20.27 -9.84
C ALA A 19 -15.73 20.32 -8.48
N ALA A 20 -16.37 20.99 -7.51
CA ALA A 20 -16.05 20.75 -6.12
C ALA A 20 -16.07 19.22 -5.95
N PRO A 21 -14.95 18.58 -5.57
CA PRO A 21 -15.01 17.16 -5.28
C PRO A 21 -16.07 17.00 -4.18
N ASP A 22 -17.04 16.15 -4.45
CA ASP A 22 -17.87 15.57 -3.40
C ASP A 22 -16.94 15.21 -2.25
N ARG A 23 -17.37 15.51 -1.02
CA ARG A 23 -16.60 15.29 0.22
C ARG A 23 -16.36 13.80 0.54
N ALA A 24 -16.23 12.97 -0.48
CA ALA A 24 -15.75 11.61 -0.42
C ALA A 24 -14.23 11.62 -0.27
N MET A 25 -13.78 11.52 0.98
CA MET A 25 -12.44 11.05 1.36
C MET A 25 -11.28 11.74 0.64
N ALA A 26 -11.16 13.06 0.75
CA ALA A 26 -9.86 13.68 0.58
C ALA A 26 -8.92 13.12 1.66
N GLN A 27 -8.15 12.09 1.28
CA GLN A 27 -7.02 11.59 2.06
C GLN A 27 -6.17 12.79 2.41
N SER A 28 -5.85 12.96 3.69
CA SER A 28 -4.61 13.65 3.98
C SER A 28 -3.49 12.73 3.49
N ALA A 29 -3.00 12.98 2.28
CA ALA A 29 -1.72 12.45 1.82
C ALA A 29 -0.57 12.87 2.77
N ASN A 30 -0.83 13.86 3.64
CA ASN A 30 0.06 14.25 4.73
C ASN A 30 -0.15 13.33 5.94
N GLY A 31 0.95 12.92 6.58
CA GLY A 31 0.87 12.12 7.81
C GLY A 31 0.05 12.81 8.91
N LEU A 32 -0.53 12.03 9.82
CA LEU A 32 -1.40 12.47 10.92
C LEU A 32 -0.79 13.60 11.76
N ARG A 33 0.54 13.70 11.84
CA ARG A 33 1.22 14.81 12.54
C ARG A 33 1.02 16.18 11.87
N HIS A 34 0.69 16.20 10.60
CA HIS A 34 0.40 17.40 9.81
C HIS A 34 -1.11 17.63 9.60
N ASP A 35 -1.95 16.73 10.08
CA ASP A 35 -3.41 16.85 10.05
C ASP A 35 -3.99 16.61 11.46
N ALA A 36 -4.17 17.71 12.19
CA ALA A 36 -4.72 17.67 13.54
C ALA A 36 -6.16 17.13 13.59
N ALA A 37 -6.96 17.35 12.54
CA ALA A 37 -8.33 16.86 12.51
C ALA A 37 -8.35 15.33 12.37
N ALA A 38 -7.57 14.78 11.44
CA ALA A 38 -7.41 13.34 11.28
C ALA A 38 -6.79 12.69 12.53
N ALA A 39 -5.74 13.30 13.11
CA ALA A 39 -5.14 12.80 14.34
C ALA A 39 -6.13 12.76 15.52
N ASN A 40 -6.94 13.81 15.70
CA ASN A 40 -7.97 13.85 16.75
C ASN A 40 -9.06 12.81 16.53
N LYS A 41 -9.47 12.59 15.27
CA LYS A 41 -10.41 11.52 14.90
C LYS A 41 -9.85 10.15 15.27
N MET A 42 -8.60 9.87 14.91
CA MET A 42 -7.92 8.62 15.25
C MET A 42 -7.77 8.42 16.76
N ALA A 43 -7.40 9.48 17.50
CA ALA A 43 -7.35 9.44 18.96
C ALA A 43 -8.72 9.11 19.58
N ALA A 44 -9.80 9.68 19.04
CA ALA A 44 -11.16 9.40 19.49
C ALA A 44 -11.59 7.96 19.15
N GLN A 45 -11.23 7.45 17.97
CA GLN A 45 -11.48 6.06 17.58
C GLN A 45 -10.72 5.09 18.51
N ALA A 46 -9.45 5.37 18.80
CA ALA A 46 -8.66 4.55 19.73
C ALA A 46 -9.34 4.50 21.10
N LYS A 47 -9.81 5.64 21.64
CA LYS A 47 -10.50 5.70 22.93
C LYS A 47 -11.83 4.94 22.91
N LYS A 48 -12.59 5.03 21.82
CA LYS A 48 -13.90 4.41 21.68
C LYS A 48 -13.81 2.88 21.51
N TYR A 49 -12.85 2.41 20.73
CA TYR A 49 -12.77 1.02 20.28
C TYR A 49 -11.57 0.26 20.86
N GLY A 50 -10.75 0.91 21.70
CA GLY A 50 -9.57 0.34 22.35
C GLY A 50 -8.33 0.27 21.46
N VAL A 51 -8.48 0.36 20.13
CA VAL A 51 -7.38 0.23 19.18
C VAL A 51 -7.64 0.99 17.87
N VAL A 52 -6.57 1.46 17.25
CA VAL A 52 -6.53 1.94 15.87
C VAL A 52 -5.38 1.31 15.09
N ARG A 53 -5.53 1.23 13.78
CA ARG A 53 -4.53 0.70 12.85
C ARG A 53 -3.72 1.86 12.25
N LEU A 54 -2.40 1.70 12.22
CA LEU A 54 -1.47 2.72 11.75
C LEU A 54 -0.45 2.12 10.80
N ILE A 55 -0.06 2.91 9.80
CA ILE A 55 1.21 2.74 9.09
C ILE A 55 2.18 3.79 9.65
N VAL A 56 3.34 3.35 10.12
CA VAL A 56 4.39 4.23 10.65
C VAL A 56 5.65 4.08 9.83
N THR A 57 6.34 5.19 9.57
CA THR A 57 7.66 5.19 8.93
C THR A 57 8.74 5.52 9.95
N THR A 58 9.94 5.00 9.75
CA THR A 58 11.13 5.32 10.55
C THR A 58 12.16 6.03 9.68
N LYS A 59 13.29 6.41 10.27
CA LYS A 59 14.39 6.99 9.50
C LYS A 59 14.90 5.98 8.46
N GLU A 60 14.83 6.35 7.20
CA GLU A 60 15.39 5.57 6.09
C GLU A 60 16.92 5.51 6.19
N PRO A 61 17.53 4.32 6.07
CA PRO A 61 18.96 4.20 5.80
C PRO A 61 19.31 4.96 4.51
N PRO A 62 20.36 5.81 4.50
CA PRO A 62 20.74 6.58 3.31
C PRO A 62 20.93 5.73 2.04
N SER A 63 21.30 4.47 2.21
CA SER A 63 21.58 3.52 1.13
C SER A 63 20.35 2.85 0.52
N LEU A 64 19.13 3.04 1.07
CA LEU A 64 17.91 2.42 0.54
C LEU A 64 17.62 2.79 -0.91
N ARG A 65 17.96 4.02 -1.32
CA ARG A 65 17.73 4.51 -2.69
C ARG A 65 18.71 3.94 -3.72
N SER A 66 19.71 3.18 -3.27
CA SER A 66 20.77 2.60 -4.10
C SER A 66 20.80 1.08 -3.96
N MET A 67 19.63 0.44 -3.80
CA MET A 67 19.54 -1.00 -3.69
C MET A 67 20.03 -1.69 -4.97
N THR A 68 20.95 -2.62 -4.79
CA THR A 68 21.46 -3.52 -5.81
C THR A 68 21.33 -4.96 -5.30
N PRO A 69 21.41 -5.98 -6.18
CA PRO A 69 21.43 -7.37 -5.73
C PRO A 69 22.53 -7.64 -4.69
N ASP A 70 23.70 -7.02 -4.84
CA ASP A 70 24.87 -7.26 -3.97
C ASP A 70 24.74 -6.66 -2.56
N ASN A 71 23.92 -5.61 -2.39
CA ASN A 71 23.78 -4.92 -1.10
C ASN A 71 22.43 -5.17 -0.41
N GLN A 72 21.56 -5.98 -1.02
CA GLN A 72 20.17 -6.17 -0.60
C GLN A 72 20.08 -6.63 0.86
N ASP A 73 20.85 -7.64 1.27
CA ASP A 73 20.80 -8.17 2.65
C ASP A 73 21.26 -7.16 3.70
N SER A 74 22.26 -6.35 3.34
CA SER A 74 22.73 -5.27 4.20
C SER A 74 21.67 -4.19 4.37
N LEU A 75 20.95 -3.84 3.29
CA LEU A 75 19.84 -2.89 3.35
C LEU A 75 18.67 -3.38 4.19
N VAL A 76 18.26 -4.63 3.99
CA VAL A 76 17.22 -5.27 4.80
C VAL A 76 17.59 -5.24 6.28
N SER A 77 18.86 -5.53 6.61
CA SER A 77 19.37 -5.47 7.98
C SER A 77 19.33 -4.06 8.57
N LEU A 78 19.66 -3.03 7.77
CA LEU A 78 19.59 -1.64 8.19
C LEU A 78 18.15 -1.16 8.42
N VAL A 79 17.22 -1.55 7.56
CA VAL A 79 15.78 -1.30 7.73
C VAL A 79 15.29 -1.93 9.02
N ALA A 80 15.58 -3.22 9.21
CA ALA A 80 15.17 -3.96 10.41
C ALA A 80 15.73 -3.34 11.70
N LYS A 81 16.97 -2.82 11.66
CA LYS A 81 17.59 -2.11 12.79
C LYS A 81 16.87 -0.79 13.10
N SER A 82 16.55 0.00 12.07
CA SER A 82 15.79 1.26 12.22
C SER A 82 14.40 1.02 12.83
N GLN A 83 13.66 0.05 12.29
CA GLN A 83 12.35 -0.38 12.79
C GLN A 83 12.42 -0.86 14.24
N SER A 84 13.39 -1.70 14.57
CA SER A 84 13.53 -2.26 15.93
C SER A 84 13.93 -1.20 16.95
N HIS A 85 14.74 -0.21 16.55
CA HIS A 85 15.06 0.93 17.40
C HIS A 85 13.80 1.77 17.70
N ALA A 86 13.00 2.10 16.69
CA ALA A 86 11.76 2.86 16.90
C ALA A 86 10.77 2.13 17.81
N LEU A 87 10.64 0.81 17.67
CA LEU A 87 9.78 0.02 18.58
C LEU A 87 10.31 -0.01 20.02
N GLN A 88 11.62 0.14 20.24
CA GLN A 88 12.22 0.22 21.58
C GLN A 88 12.02 1.60 22.21
N THR A 89 12.11 2.68 21.42
CA THR A 89 11.95 4.06 21.91
C THR A 89 10.51 4.44 22.18
N ALA A 90 9.55 3.85 21.46
CA ALA A 90 8.10 4.08 21.59
C ALA A 90 7.50 3.69 22.95
N GLY A 91 8.35 3.37 23.92
CA GLY A 91 8.03 2.79 25.21
C GLY A 91 8.15 1.28 25.13
N ALA A 92 9.23 0.74 25.68
CA ALA A 92 9.42 -0.69 25.89
C ALA A 92 8.14 -1.33 26.47
N GLY A 93 7.46 -2.14 25.65
CA GLY A 93 6.25 -2.89 26.04
C GLY A 93 4.90 -2.26 25.65
N SER A 94 4.89 -1.10 24.99
CA SER A 94 3.65 -0.43 24.54
C SER A 94 3.27 -0.74 23.08
N VAL A 95 3.79 -1.77 22.43
CA VAL A 95 3.28 -2.19 21.12
C VAL A 95 3.17 -3.70 21.15
N ASP A 96 2.00 -4.25 20.81
CA ASP A 96 1.88 -5.70 20.66
C ASP A 96 2.65 -6.11 19.40
N LEU A 97 3.87 -6.61 19.61
CA LEU A 97 4.78 -7.02 18.54
C LEU A 97 4.19 -8.11 17.65
N ARG A 98 3.19 -8.87 18.12
CA ARG A 98 2.48 -9.87 17.32
C ARG A 98 1.59 -9.24 16.26
N SER A 99 1.19 -7.97 16.45
CA SER A 99 0.37 -7.21 15.50
C SER A 99 1.20 -6.33 14.53
N VAL A 100 2.53 -6.37 14.65
CA VAL A 100 3.44 -5.53 13.86
C VAL A 100 3.86 -6.27 12.60
N VAL A 101 3.47 -5.74 11.45
CA VAL A 101 4.01 -6.12 10.14
C VAL A 101 5.19 -5.21 9.84
N LYS A 102 6.39 -5.80 9.74
CA LYS A 102 7.61 -5.08 9.33
C LYS A 102 7.84 -5.25 7.83
N PHE A 103 7.86 -4.15 7.08
CA PHE A 103 8.19 -4.22 5.67
C PHE A 103 9.69 -4.46 5.50
N LYS A 104 10.05 -5.46 4.69
CA LYS A 104 11.44 -5.93 4.53
C LYS A 104 12.33 -4.88 3.85
N TYR A 105 11.80 -4.17 2.87
CA TYR A 105 12.54 -3.26 2.00
C TYR A 105 12.21 -1.78 2.23
N THR A 106 11.15 -1.51 2.99
CA THR A 106 10.68 -0.15 3.28
C THR A 106 10.89 0.13 4.77
N ALA A 107 11.42 1.30 5.12
CA ALA A 107 11.54 1.73 6.51
C ALA A 107 10.18 2.12 7.11
N ALA A 108 9.23 1.19 7.06
CA ALA A 108 7.87 1.35 7.52
C ALA A 108 7.38 0.08 8.22
N MET A 109 6.34 0.22 9.03
CA MET A 109 5.65 -0.88 9.69
C MET A 109 4.14 -0.60 9.70
N ALA A 110 3.33 -1.65 9.67
CA ALA A 110 1.91 -1.55 9.98
C ALA A 110 1.65 -2.17 11.35
N LEU A 111 0.90 -1.49 12.22
CA LEU A 111 0.69 -1.92 13.60
C LEU A 111 -0.68 -1.50 14.14
N SER A 112 -1.08 -2.16 15.22
CA SER A 112 -2.23 -1.77 16.03
C SER A 112 -1.77 -0.99 17.26
N ALA A 113 -2.45 0.11 17.57
CA ALA A 113 -2.12 0.99 18.68
C ALA A 113 -3.35 1.27 19.57
N THR A 114 -3.24 1.01 20.86
CA THR A 114 -4.22 1.46 21.87
C THR A 114 -4.13 2.98 22.09
N PRO A 115 -5.05 3.64 22.82
CA PRO A 115 -5.03 5.09 23.04
C PRO A 115 -3.68 5.64 23.54
N ASP A 116 -3.09 4.95 24.52
CA ASP A 116 -1.83 5.37 25.12
C ASP A 116 -0.67 5.19 24.14
N GLN A 117 -0.71 4.11 23.36
CA GLN A 117 0.30 3.77 22.36
C GLN A 117 0.25 4.76 21.19
N PHE A 118 -0.96 5.08 20.71
CA PHE A 118 -1.18 6.10 19.68
C PHE A 118 -0.57 7.44 20.09
N SER A 119 -0.84 7.88 21.32
CA SER A 119 -0.32 9.15 21.84
C SER A 119 1.22 9.18 21.91
N LYS A 120 1.85 8.06 22.31
CA LYS A 120 3.32 7.92 22.33
C LYS A 120 3.92 7.91 20.93
N ILE A 121 3.36 7.13 20.00
CA ILE A 121 3.80 7.07 18.60
C ILE A 121 3.70 8.44 17.94
N MET A 122 2.62 9.19 18.20
CA MET A 122 2.45 10.55 17.67
C MET A 122 3.52 11.52 18.17
N ALA A 123 4.05 11.33 19.38
CA ALA A 123 5.05 12.20 20.00
C ALA A 123 6.52 11.75 19.78
N ASP A 124 6.78 10.47 19.47
CA ASP A 124 8.14 9.92 19.39
C ASP A 124 8.83 10.28 18.05
N PRO A 125 9.95 11.01 18.06
CA PRO A 125 10.69 11.38 16.86
C PRO A 125 11.33 10.20 16.11
N ALA A 126 11.41 9.00 16.70
CA ALA A 126 11.89 7.80 16.02
C ALA A 126 10.96 7.36 14.87
N PHE A 127 9.67 7.67 14.97
CA PHE A 127 8.75 7.59 13.84
C PHE A 127 8.84 8.88 13.05
N THR A 128 9.16 8.79 11.76
CA THR A 128 9.27 9.95 10.86
C THR A 128 7.93 10.31 10.21
N GLY A 129 6.99 9.38 10.22
CA GLY A 129 5.65 9.54 9.66
C GLY A 129 4.68 8.59 10.34
N VAL A 130 3.44 9.03 10.48
CA VAL A 130 2.34 8.27 11.08
C VAL A 130 1.13 8.49 10.19
N TYR A 131 0.52 7.41 9.73
CA TYR A 131 -0.57 7.41 8.76
C TYR A 131 -1.68 6.48 9.27
N GLU A 132 -2.94 6.81 8.98
CA GLU A 132 -4.05 5.89 9.21
C GLU A 132 -3.94 4.72 8.22
N ASP A 133 -4.06 3.50 8.73
CA ASP A 133 -4.14 2.28 7.92
C ASP A 133 -5.62 2.06 7.59
N HIS A 134 -6.03 2.43 6.38
CA HIS A 134 -7.41 2.39 5.93
C HIS A 134 -7.69 1.18 5.04
N LEU A 135 -8.94 0.73 5.07
CA LEU A 135 -9.45 -0.21 4.08
C LEU A 135 -9.63 0.49 2.74
N LEU A 136 -9.06 -0.12 1.69
CA LEU A 136 -9.32 0.23 0.31
C LEU A 136 -10.26 -0.80 -0.29
N PHE A 137 -11.20 -0.33 -1.09
CA PHE A 137 -12.13 -1.19 -1.82
C PHE A 137 -11.81 -1.12 -3.31
N PRO A 138 -11.84 -2.26 -4.03
CA PRO A 138 -11.67 -2.26 -5.48
C PRO A 138 -12.74 -1.35 -6.09
N SER A 139 -12.30 -0.40 -6.92
CA SER A 139 -13.18 0.57 -7.56
C SER A 139 -12.83 0.66 -9.04
N LEU A 140 -13.45 -0.18 -9.85
CA LEU A 140 -13.45 0.00 -11.30
C LEU A 140 -14.65 -0.72 -11.93
N ALA A 141 -15.39 -0.01 -12.77
CA ALA A 141 -16.47 -0.57 -13.58
C ALA A 141 -16.03 -0.78 -15.05
N ASP A 142 -15.34 0.20 -15.65
CA ASP A 142 -14.89 0.17 -17.05
C ASP A 142 -13.55 0.90 -17.23
N SER A 143 -12.57 0.28 -17.90
CA SER A 143 -11.25 0.91 -18.15
C SER A 143 -10.68 0.64 -19.54
N VAL A 144 -10.89 -0.55 -20.10
CA VAL A 144 -10.20 -1.00 -21.33
C VAL A 144 -10.42 -0.06 -22.53
N PRO A 145 -11.65 0.41 -22.84
CA PRO A 145 -11.84 1.37 -23.93
C PRO A 145 -11.24 2.76 -23.63
N LEU A 146 -11.25 3.17 -22.36
CA LEU A 146 -10.82 4.51 -21.93
C LEU A 146 -9.31 4.68 -21.97
N VAL A 147 -8.56 3.60 -21.75
CA VAL A 147 -7.08 3.60 -21.81
C VAL A 147 -6.54 3.30 -23.22
N GLY A 148 -7.40 3.22 -24.23
CA GLY A 148 -7.00 2.97 -25.61
C GLY A 148 -6.60 1.52 -25.89
N GLY A 149 -7.13 0.55 -25.13
CA GLY A 149 -6.86 -0.88 -25.30
C GLY A 149 -6.96 -1.38 -26.75
N PRO A 150 -8.04 -1.05 -27.50
CA PRO A 150 -8.16 -1.47 -28.90
C PRO A 150 -6.98 -1.04 -29.78
N ALA A 151 -6.54 0.22 -29.66
CA ALA A 151 -5.41 0.72 -30.44
C ALA A 151 -4.08 0.07 -30.04
N ALA A 152 -3.94 -0.35 -28.78
CA ALA A 152 -2.76 -1.08 -28.31
C ALA A 152 -2.73 -2.53 -28.85
N TRP A 153 -3.88 -3.19 -29.00
CA TRP A 153 -3.95 -4.54 -29.59
C TRP A 153 -3.61 -4.55 -31.08
N ASP A 154 -3.87 -3.43 -31.78
CA ASP A 154 -3.47 -3.25 -33.18
C ASP A 154 -1.96 -2.94 -33.34
N SER A 155 -1.22 -2.83 -32.23
CA SER A 155 0.25 -2.73 -32.24
C SER A 155 0.89 -4.10 -32.06
N ASP A 156 2.05 -4.34 -32.67
CA ASP A 156 2.78 -5.62 -32.59
C ASP A 156 3.47 -5.87 -31.22
N GLY A 157 3.01 -5.22 -30.14
CA GLY A 157 3.58 -5.34 -28.80
C GLY A 157 3.12 -6.60 -28.07
N THR A 158 4.04 -7.55 -27.84
CA THR A 158 3.73 -8.82 -27.14
C THR A 158 4.00 -8.79 -25.64
N GLY A 159 4.86 -7.88 -25.17
CA GLY A 159 5.36 -7.86 -23.80
C GLY A 159 6.42 -8.94 -23.51
N ASP A 160 7.01 -9.56 -24.53
CA ASP A 160 8.00 -10.63 -24.35
C ASP A 160 9.18 -10.19 -23.48
N GLY A 161 9.55 -11.06 -22.53
CA GLY A 161 10.62 -10.79 -21.55
C GLY A 161 10.22 -9.86 -20.40
N GLN A 162 8.97 -9.39 -20.35
CA GLN A 162 8.44 -8.61 -19.23
C GLN A 162 7.59 -9.47 -18.30
N VAL A 163 7.62 -9.14 -17.02
CA VAL A 163 6.74 -9.72 -15.99
C VAL A 163 5.91 -8.61 -15.38
N VAL A 164 4.61 -8.83 -15.27
CA VAL A 164 3.67 -7.90 -14.64
C VAL A 164 3.18 -8.52 -13.34
N ALA A 165 3.40 -7.84 -12.22
CA ALA A 165 2.81 -8.21 -10.94
C ALA A 165 1.46 -7.50 -10.76
N VAL A 166 0.42 -8.28 -10.48
CA VAL A 166 -0.94 -7.77 -10.25
C VAL A 166 -1.29 -8.00 -8.78
N LEU A 167 -1.55 -6.91 -8.04
CA LEU A 167 -1.96 -6.95 -6.65
C LEU A 167 -3.48 -6.69 -6.60
N ASP A 168 -4.25 -7.77 -6.48
CA ASP A 168 -5.71 -7.72 -6.52
C ASP A 168 -6.31 -8.77 -5.57
N THR A 169 -7.60 -9.00 -5.69
CA THR A 169 -8.43 -9.98 -4.98
C THR A 169 -8.18 -11.43 -5.40
N GLY A 170 -7.25 -11.67 -6.32
CA GLY A 170 -6.88 -12.98 -6.85
C GLY A 170 -7.18 -13.11 -8.35
N VAL A 171 -6.95 -14.31 -8.89
CA VAL A 171 -7.05 -14.61 -10.32
C VAL A 171 -7.70 -15.98 -10.55
N ASP A 172 -8.61 -16.06 -11.50
CA ASP A 172 -9.06 -17.35 -12.03
C ASP A 172 -7.99 -17.91 -12.97
N SER A 173 -7.06 -18.69 -12.41
CA SER A 173 -5.97 -19.29 -13.17
C SER A 173 -6.42 -20.36 -14.17
N GLN A 174 -7.68 -20.79 -14.14
CA GLN A 174 -8.24 -21.74 -15.11
C GLN A 174 -8.86 -21.04 -16.33
N HIS A 175 -8.93 -19.71 -16.32
CA HIS A 175 -9.46 -18.94 -17.43
C HIS A 175 -8.58 -19.10 -18.69
N GLN A 176 -9.19 -19.43 -19.82
CA GLN A 176 -8.47 -19.78 -21.05
C GLN A 176 -7.52 -18.68 -21.55
N PHE A 177 -7.82 -17.40 -21.30
CA PHE A 177 -6.95 -16.28 -21.69
C PHE A 177 -5.64 -16.20 -20.88
N LEU A 178 -5.60 -16.84 -19.72
CA LEU A 178 -4.45 -16.83 -18.83
C LEU A 178 -3.63 -18.12 -18.91
N LYS A 179 -4.02 -19.04 -19.81
CA LYS A 179 -3.29 -20.28 -20.03
C LYS A 179 -1.83 -19.97 -20.37
N ASP A 180 -0.91 -20.58 -19.60
CA ASP A 180 0.54 -20.42 -19.71
C ASP A 180 1.05 -18.97 -19.52
N LYS A 181 0.22 -18.07 -18.97
CA LYS A 181 0.60 -16.67 -18.66
C LYS A 181 0.96 -16.43 -17.20
N ILE A 182 0.46 -17.26 -16.30
CA ILE A 182 0.74 -17.15 -14.86
C ILE A 182 2.00 -17.95 -14.54
N ILE A 183 3.04 -17.25 -14.11
CA ILE A 183 4.35 -17.85 -13.80
C ILE A 183 4.62 -17.96 -12.29
N ASP A 184 3.93 -17.16 -11.48
CA ASP A 184 3.98 -17.22 -10.02
C ASP A 184 2.68 -16.68 -9.43
N GLU A 185 2.36 -17.13 -8.23
CA GLU A 185 1.16 -16.75 -7.50
C GLU A 185 1.50 -16.58 -6.02
N ALA A 186 0.87 -15.60 -5.38
CA ALA A 186 0.95 -15.42 -3.95
C ALA A 186 -0.36 -14.87 -3.42
N CYS A 187 -0.68 -15.22 -2.18
CA CYS A 187 -1.73 -14.58 -1.41
C CYS A 187 -1.16 -14.01 -0.12
N PHE A 188 -1.55 -12.78 0.17
CA PHE A 188 -1.24 -12.08 1.41
C PHE A 188 -2.57 -11.64 2.04
N GLY A 189 -2.87 -12.18 3.20
CA GLY A 189 -4.03 -11.82 4.01
C GLY A 189 -3.58 -11.54 5.42
N SER A 190 -4.20 -10.58 6.09
CA SER A 190 -3.90 -10.33 7.50
C SER A 190 -5.17 -10.52 8.32
N SER A 191 -5.02 -11.13 9.48
CA SER A 191 -6.06 -11.10 10.50
C SER A 191 -6.01 -9.71 11.13
N LEU A 192 -6.96 -8.84 10.80
CA LEU A 192 -6.95 -7.46 11.29
C LEU A 192 -8.21 -7.17 12.10
N ASP A 193 -8.01 -6.72 13.33
CA ASP A 193 -9.07 -6.10 14.12
C ASP A 193 -9.12 -4.61 13.77
N TYR A 194 -10.02 -4.25 12.86
CA TYR A 194 -10.44 -2.87 12.71
C TYR A 194 -11.43 -2.51 13.82
N SER A 195 -11.44 -1.24 14.20
CA SER A 195 -12.28 -0.71 15.28
C SER A 195 -13.77 -1.09 15.20
N LEU A 196 -14.29 -1.45 14.02
CA LEU A 196 -15.68 -1.84 13.77
C LEU A 196 -15.82 -3.16 12.99
N MET A 197 -14.73 -3.85 12.65
CA MET A 197 -14.77 -5.03 11.78
C MET A 197 -13.59 -5.96 12.05
N GLN A 198 -13.84 -7.26 12.03
CA GLN A 198 -12.79 -8.27 11.99
C GLN A 198 -12.55 -8.69 10.54
N VAL A 199 -11.34 -8.44 10.04
CA VAL A 199 -10.89 -8.94 8.75
C VAL A 199 -10.19 -10.27 8.99
N ARG A 200 -10.59 -11.30 8.25
CA ARG A 200 -9.93 -12.60 8.27
C ARG A 200 -9.03 -12.76 7.05
N PRO A 201 -7.95 -13.56 7.14
CA PRO A 201 -7.12 -13.85 5.98
C PRO A 201 -7.97 -14.55 4.92
N ALA A 202 -7.98 -13.99 3.71
CA ALA A 202 -8.73 -14.55 2.59
C ALA A 202 -7.93 -15.60 1.79
N CYS A 203 -6.69 -15.88 2.20
CA CYS A 203 -5.86 -16.86 1.52
C CYS A 203 -6.38 -18.29 1.72
N PRO A 204 -6.05 -19.20 0.79
CA PRO A 204 -6.33 -20.62 0.97
C PRO A 204 -5.90 -21.14 2.35
N ASP A 205 -6.70 -22.04 2.92
CA ASP A 205 -6.51 -22.63 4.25
C ASP A 205 -6.47 -21.63 5.43
N GLY A 206 -6.89 -20.38 5.22
CA GLY A 206 -6.93 -19.35 6.27
C GLY A 206 -5.57 -18.85 6.73
N LYS A 207 -4.52 -19.09 5.93
CA LYS A 207 -3.16 -18.62 6.22
C LYS A 207 -3.00 -17.13 5.93
N GLU A 208 -2.04 -16.49 6.58
CA GLU A 208 -1.75 -15.06 6.33
C GLU A 208 -0.86 -14.84 5.10
N MET A 209 -0.09 -15.84 4.72
CA MET A 209 0.75 -15.78 3.53
C MET A 209 0.87 -17.17 2.91
N LEU A 210 0.72 -17.22 1.59
CA LEU A 210 0.99 -18.38 0.77
C LEU A 210 1.67 -17.92 -0.52
N VAL A 211 2.65 -18.69 -0.97
CA VAL A 211 3.37 -18.45 -2.24
C VAL A 211 3.45 -19.77 -2.97
N GLY A 212 3.24 -19.73 -4.28
CA GLY A 212 3.31 -20.85 -5.19
C GLY A 212 2.00 -21.10 -5.94
N PRO A 213 2.00 -22.10 -6.84
CA PRO A 213 0.88 -22.36 -7.74
C PRO A 213 -0.45 -22.57 -7.02
N GLY A 214 -1.51 -21.96 -7.54
CA GLY A 214 -2.87 -22.06 -7.03
C GLY A 214 -3.14 -21.31 -5.72
N THR A 215 -2.19 -20.51 -5.23
CA THR A 215 -2.36 -19.71 -4.02
C THR A 215 -3.05 -18.38 -4.29
N GLY A 216 -2.98 -17.87 -5.53
CA GLY A 216 -3.59 -16.60 -5.96
C GLY A 216 -5.07 -16.71 -6.30
N LYS A 217 -5.77 -17.74 -5.82
CA LYS A 217 -7.20 -17.93 -6.09
C LYS A 217 -8.02 -16.74 -5.59
N PRO A 218 -9.16 -16.43 -6.24
CA PRO A 218 -10.02 -15.34 -5.81
C PRO A 218 -10.44 -15.50 -4.35
N CYS A 219 -10.34 -14.42 -3.59
CA CYS A 219 -10.79 -14.34 -2.20
C CYS A 219 -12.29 -14.70 -2.12
N THR A 220 -12.65 -15.69 -1.29
CA THR A 220 -14.04 -16.15 -1.15
C THR A 220 -14.82 -15.46 -0.01
N GLY A 221 -14.23 -14.47 0.65
CA GLY A 221 -14.66 -14.01 1.98
C GLY A 221 -14.76 -12.50 2.19
N ILE A 222 -15.33 -11.75 1.26
CA ILE A 222 -15.80 -10.38 1.57
C ILE A 222 -17.29 -10.31 1.25
N SER A 223 -18.11 -10.69 2.23
CA SER A 223 -19.56 -10.42 2.26
C SER A 223 -19.86 -9.52 3.45
#